data_AF-A0A7X0V1D0-F1
#
_entry.id   AF-A0A7X0V1D0-F1
#
_cell.length_a   1.000
_cell.length_b   1.000
_cell.length_c   1.000
_cell.angle_alpha   90.00
_cell.angle_beta   90.00
_cell.angle_gamma   90.00
#
_symmetry.space_group_name_H-M   'P 1'
#
loop_
_entity.id
_entity.type
_entity.pdbx_description
1 polymer ?
#
loop_
_entity_poly.entity_id
_entity_poly.type
_entity_poly.pdbx_seq_one_letter_code
_entity_poly.pdbx_strand_id
1 'polypeptide(L)'
;MSSKIRQLISGQDSKKNFFEDKKRMQNYAYDKYKDLIRQSIALQNSEDWEGTTAKLKQLQNQWKDIDSSLPRKVTSKLWTDFRKAHNHFFERLKVKINNEKNASREQFYETNYEKKKQLVDEANTLLDTNNLNDAVRRAKELQAEWKKVGPVNPAVSDQVWERFIKACDRIFETSSLEHFIRKRQQANNERLSEQDGLHARINALKDFIKSDKSELEVLEQNLDKLSDSPSNDTFRNMLQGKIRNFKRKINTKQEMIEGLKEKLGAYSNNA
;
A
#
# COMPACT_ATOMS: atom_id res chain seq x y z
N MET A 1 -53.58 -5.96 76.71
CA MET A 1 -52.23 -5.88 76.10
C MET A 1 -51.97 -7.03 75.13
N SER A 2 -52.58 -7.08 73.93
CA SER A 2 -52.38 -8.25 73.04
C SER A 2 -52.35 -7.99 71.53
N SER A 3 -53.01 -6.93 71.05
CA SER A 3 -53.00 -6.59 69.61
C SER A 3 -51.71 -5.88 69.16
N LYS A 4 -51.24 -4.90 69.95
CA LYS A 4 -50.06 -4.07 69.62
C LYS A 4 -48.73 -4.86 69.66
N ILE A 5 -48.61 -5.84 70.56
CA ILE A 5 -47.44 -6.74 70.65
C ILE A 5 -47.46 -7.74 69.48
N ARG A 6 -48.63 -8.29 69.10
CA ARG A 6 -48.75 -9.15 67.91
C ARG A 6 -48.44 -8.42 66.59
N GLN A 7 -48.85 -7.15 66.44
CA GLN A 7 -48.48 -6.32 65.29
C GLN A 7 -46.98 -5.96 65.25
N LEU A 8 -46.35 -5.76 66.41
CA LEU A 8 -44.90 -5.51 66.50
C LEU A 8 -44.08 -6.76 66.17
N ILE A 9 -44.49 -7.93 66.67
CA ILE A 9 -43.86 -9.22 66.37
C ILE A 9 -44.04 -9.58 64.89
N SER A 10 -45.25 -9.48 64.34
CA SER A 10 -45.50 -9.75 62.92
C SER A 10 -44.76 -8.77 61.98
N GLY A 11 -44.60 -7.51 62.40
CA GLY A 11 -43.77 -6.53 61.70
C GLY A 11 -42.27 -6.81 61.76
N GLN A 12 -41.77 -7.43 62.84
CA GLN A 12 -40.36 -7.86 62.94
C GLN A 12 -40.09 -9.13 62.11
N ASP A 13 -41.01 -10.10 62.12
CA ASP A 13 -40.91 -11.32 61.31
C ASP A 13 -41.01 -11.00 59.80
N SER A 14 -41.87 -10.06 59.41
CA SER A 14 -41.98 -9.61 58.01
C SER A 14 -40.72 -8.89 57.53
N LYS A 15 -40.09 -8.08 58.39
CA LYS A 15 -38.79 -7.44 58.08
C LYS A 15 -37.68 -8.49 57.94
N LYS A 16 -37.60 -9.45 58.86
CA LYS A 16 -36.61 -10.54 58.81
C LYS A 16 -36.73 -11.35 57.52
N ASN A 17 -37.95 -11.77 57.16
CA ASN A 17 -38.22 -12.49 55.92
C ASN A 17 -37.82 -11.66 54.68
N PHE A 18 -38.12 -10.36 54.66
CA PHE A 18 -37.70 -9.46 53.57
C PHE A 18 -36.17 -9.37 53.44
N PHE A 19 -35.43 -9.26 54.55
CA PHE A 19 -33.96 -9.22 54.51
C PHE A 19 -33.36 -10.56 54.06
N GLU A 20 -33.94 -11.69 54.48
CA GLU A 20 -33.53 -13.02 54.04
C GLU A 20 -33.80 -13.24 52.55
N ASP A 21 -34.98 -12.86 52.06
CA ASP A 21 -35.32 -12.94 50.64
C ASP A 21 -34.43 -12.03 49.79
N LYS A 22 -34.17 -10.80 50.24
CA LYS A 22 -33.23 -9.89 49.58
C LYS A 22 -31.82 -10.48 49.50
N LYS A 23 -31.34 -11.10 50.58
CA LYS A 23 -30.02 -11.76 50.62
C LYS A 23 -29.98 -12.97 49.67
N ARG A 24 -31.05 -13.76 49.60
CA ARG A 24 -31.19 -14.88 48.65
C ARG A 24 -31.12 -14.40 47.20
N MET A 25 -31.85 -13.34 46.86
CA MET A 25 -31.83 -12.75 45.51
C MET A 25 -30.46 -12.17 45.13
N GLN A 26 -29.78 -11.52 46.08
CA GLN A 26 -28.41 -11.03 45.89
C GLN A 26 -27.41 -12.17 45.66
N ASN A 27 -27.47 -13.24 46.45
CA ASN A 27 -26.61 -14.41 46.26
C ASN A 27 -26.86 -15.07 44.90
N TYR A 28 -28.12 -15.23 44.52
CA TYR A 28 -28.50 -15.78 43.22
C TYR A 28 -27.93 -14.93 42.05
N ALA A 29 -28.11 -13.61 42.09
CA ALA A 29 -27.53 -12.71 41.09
C ALA A 29 -25.99 -12.79 41.06
N TYR A 30 -25.35 -12.84 42.22
CA TYR A 30 -23.89 -12.97 42.34
C TYR A 30 -23.36 -14.26 41.72
N ASP A 31 -24.04 -15.39 41.96
CA ASP A 31 -23.66 -16.68 41.38
C ASP A 31 -23.87 -16.71 39.86
N LYS A 32 -24.95 -16.09 39.35
CA LYS A 32 -25.15 -15.91 37.90
C LYS A 32 -24.02 -15.12 37.25
N TYR A 33 -23.63 -13.98 37.84
CA TYR A 33 -22.51 -13.20 37.31
C TYR A 33 -21.18 -13.99 37.32
N LYS A 34 -20.89 -14.73 38.41
CA LYS A 34 -19.69 -15.58 38.46
C LYS A 34 -19.71 -16.69 37.42
N ASP A 35 -20.87 -17.29 37.15
CA ASP A 35 -21.02 -18.31 36.12
C ASP A 35 -20.73 -17.74 34.73
N LEU A 36 -21.29 -16.58 34.39
CA LEU A 36 -20.97 -15.88 33.14
C LEU A 36 -19.47 -15.59 33.01
N ILE A 37 -18.83 -15.12 34.09
CA ILE A 37 -17.37 -14.89 34.12
C ILE A 37 -16.61 -16.19 33.86
N ARG A 38 -16.97 -17.30 34.50
CA ARG A 38 -16.33 -18.61 34.28
C ARG A 38 -16.45 -19.06 32.83
N GLN A 39 -17.64 -18.91 32.23
CA GLN A 39 -17.88 -19.23 30.83
C GLN A 39 -17.03 -18.34 29.91
N SER A 40 -16.95 -17.03 30.17
CA SER A 40 -16.11 -16.12 29.39
C SER A 40 -14.61 -16.44 29.52
N ILE A 41 -14.13 -16.79 30.72
CA ILE A 41 -12.74 -17.19 30.95
C ILE A 41 -12.41 -18.49 30.19
N ALA A 42 -13.32 -19.47 30.20
CA ALA A 42 -13.13 -20.72 29.46
C ALA A 42 -13.01 -20.49 27.93
N LEU A 43 -13.67 -19.45 27.43
CA LEU A 43 -13.69 -19.09 26.01
C LEU A 43 -12.56 -18.16 25.59
N GLN A 44 -11.87 -17.49 26.51
CA GLN A 44 -10.95 -16.40 26.18
C GLN A 44 -9.79 -16.83 25.25
N ASN A 45 -9.37 -18.09 25.35
CA ASN A 45 -8.28 -18.67 24.55
C ASN A 45 -8.77 -19.52 23.36
N SER A 46 -10.07 -19.63 23.13
CA SER A 46 -10.64 -20.43 22.03
C SER A 46 -10.13 -19.96 20.66
N GLU A 47 -9.98 -20.90 19.73
CA GLU A 47 -9.62 -20.65 18.33
C GLU A 47 -10.82 -20.82 17.38
N ASP A 48 -11.97 -21.27 17.89
CA ASP A 48 -13.25 -21.18 17.18
C ASP A 48 -13.74 -19.72 17.22
N TRP A 49 -13.22 -18.90 16.33
CA TRP A 49 -13.44 -17.45 16.34
C TRP A 49 -14.90 -17.05 16.16
N GLU A 50 -15.62 -17.71 15.25
CA GLU A 50 -17.01 -17.38 14.92
C GLU A 50 -17.95 -17.84 16.02
N GLY A 51 -17.86 -19.11 16.42
CA GLY A 51 -18.69 -19.67 17.49
C GLY A 51 -18.42 -18.98 18.83
N THR A 52 -17.16 -18.68 19.14
CA THR A 52 -16.80 -17.98 20.37
C THR A 52 -17.27 -16.52 20.35
N THR A 53 -17.21 -15.83 19.21
CA THR A 53 -17.76 -14.45 19.09
C THR A 53 -19.27 -14.45 19.36
N ALA A 54 -20.01 -15.39 18.76
CA ALA A 54 -21.45 -15.51 18.99
C ALA A 54 -21.76 -15.80 20.47
N LYS A 55 -21.02 -16.73 21.08
CA LYS A 55 -21.21 -17.12 22.48
C LYS A 55 -20.84 -16.01 23.46
N LEU A 56 -19.73 -15.29 23.25
CA LEU A 56 -19.38 -14.13 24.09
C LEU A 56 -20.43 -13.00 23.95
N LYS A 57 -20.98 -12.74 22.75
CA LYS A 57 -22.09 -11.80 22.59
C LYS A 57 -23.34 -12.24 23.36
N GLN A 58 -23.65 -13.54 23.36
CA GLN A 58 -24.74 -14.10 24.15
C GLN A 58 -24.51 -13.90 25.65
N LEU A 59 -23.31 -14.18 26.17
CA LEU A 59 -22.97 -13.94 27.57
C LEU A 59 -23.07 -12.46 27.95
N GLN A 60 -22.71 -11.53 27.06
CA GLN A 60 -22.91 -10.09 27.25
C GLN A 60 -24.37 -9.68 27.36
N ASN A 61 -25.26 -10.34 26.61
CA ASN A 61 -26.70 -10.09 26.73
C ASN A 61 -27.26 -10.68 28.02
N GLN A 62 -26.90 -11.92 28.35
CA GLN A 62 -27.27 -12.56 29.63
C GLN A 62 -26.80 -11.74 30.83
N TRP A 63 -25.62 -11.09 30.75
CA TRP A 63 -25.14 -10.17 31.78
C TRP A 63 -26.09 -9.00 32.03
N LYS A 64 -26.62 -8.40 30.95
CA LYS A 64 -27.54 -7.24 31.02
C LYS A 64 -28.90 -7.63 31.57
N ASP A 65 -29.31 -8.89 31.36
CA ASP A 65 -30.60 -9.41 31.79
C ASP A 65 -30.63 -9.77 33.29
N ILE A 66 -29.48 -9.81 33.97
CA ILE A 66 -29.43 -10.05 35.41
C ILE A 66 -29.87 -8.79 36.17
N ASP A 67 -30.95 -8.92 36.93
CA ASP A 67 -31.48 -7.85 37.78
C ASP A 67 -30.43 -7.29 38.77
N SER A 68 -30.41 -5.97 38.91
CA SER A 68 -29.37 -5.19 39.60
C SER A 68 -29.59 -5.08 41.11
N SER A 69 -29.76 -6.21 41.79
CA SER A 69 -29.97 -6.24 43.25
C SER A 69 -28.68 -6.09 44.09
N LEU A 70 -27.51 -6.08 43.44
CA LEU A 70 -26.18 -6.07 44.08
C LEU A 70 -25.62 -4.65 44.36
N PRO A 71 -24.80 -4.48 45.42
CA PRO A 71 -24.07 -3.24 45.65
C PRO A 71 -23.13 -2.88 44.49
N ARG A 72 -23.08 -1.60 44.10
CA ARG A 72 -22.29 -1.10 42.95
C ARG A 72 -20.82 -1.55 42.96
N LYS A 73 -20.18 -1.56 44.15
CA LYS A 73 -18.77 -1.99 44.28
C LYS A 73 -18.55 -3.44 43.86
N VAL A 74 -19.51 -4.33 44.18
CA VAL A 74 -19.45 -5.75 43.82
C VAL A 74 -19.68 -5.91 42.32
N THR A 75 -20.74 -5.31 41.79
CA THR A 75 -21.06 -5.36 40.35
C THR A 75 -19.94 -4.80 39.50
N SER A 76 -19.29 -3.72 39.94
CA SER A 76 -18.14 -3.13 39.24
C SER A 76 -16.96 -4.10 39.15
N LYS A 77 -16.62 -4.80 40.25
CA LYS A 77 -15.53 -5.80 40.22
C LYS A 77 -15.85 -6.96 39.29
N LEU A 78 -17.07 -7.51 39.40
CA LEU A 78 -17.52 -8.61 38.54
C LEU A 78 -17.48 -8.18 37.07
N TRP A 79 -17.91 -6.96 36.75
CA TRP A 79 -17.86 -6.42 35.40
C TRP A 79 -16.42 -6.30 34.88
N THR A 80 -15.48 -5.86 35.72
CA THR A 80 -14.05 -5.82 35.37
C THR A 80 -13.53 -7.21 35.00
N ASP A 81 -13.85 -8.23 35.80
CA ASP A 81 -13.40 -9.61 35.55
C ASP A 81 -14.04 -10.19 34.28
N PHE A 82 -15.34 -9.95 34.08
CA PHE A 82 -16.07 -10.35 32.87
C PHE A 82 -15.48 -9.69 31.61
N ARG A 83 -15.28 -8.38 31.66
CA ARG A 83 -14.72 -7.61 30.54
C ARG A 83 -13.29 -8.02 30.24
N LYS A 84 -12.48 -8.39 31.24
CA LYS A 84 -11.10 -8.85 31.04
C LYS A 84 -11.03 -10.05 30.11
N ALA A 85 -11.87 -11.07 30.34
CA ALA A 85 -11.91 -12.27 29.49
C ALA A 85 -12.37 -11.96 28.05
N HIS A 86 -13.36 -11.08 27.89
CA HIS A 86 -13.82 -10.64 26.55
C HIS A 86 -12.74 -9.86 25.81
N ASN A 87 -12.12 -8.89 26.47
CA ASN A 87 -11.05 -8.09 25.87
C ASN A 87 -9.91 -8.97 25.38
N HIS A 88 -9.51 -9.98 26.18
CA HIS A 88 -8.45 -10.91 25.79
C HIS A 88 -8.77 -11.63 24.48
N PHE A 89 -9.98 -12.18 24.34
CA PHE A 89 -10.41 -12.83 23.09
C PHE A 89 -10.47 -11.84 21.91
N PHE A 90 -11.09 -10.67 22.10
CA PHE A 90 -11.28 -9.71 21.01
C PHE A 90 -9.98 -9.05 20.55
N GLU A 91 -9.00 -8.83 21.44
CA GLU A 91 -7.66 -8.38 21.04
C GLU A 91 -6.95 -9.45 20.19
N ARG A 92 -7.04 -10.74 20.56
CA ARG A 92 -6.52 -11.83 19.72
C ARG A 92 -7.23 -11.92 18.37
N LEU A 93 -8.55 -11.81 18.34
CA LEU A 93 -9.33 -11.81 17.10
C LEU A 93 -8.95 -10.64 16.20
N LYS A 94 -8.74 -9.45 16.78
CA LYS A 94 -8.27 -8.26 16.06
C LYS A 94 -6.89 -8.49 15.43
N VAL A 95 -5.95 -9.06 16.18
CA VAL A 95 -4.61 -9.42 15.65
C VAL A 95 -4.73 -10.41 14.49
N LYS A 96 -5.55 -11.46 14.65
CA LYS A 96 -5.79 -12.46 13.59
C LYS A 96 -6.32 -11.82 12.31
N ILE A 97 -7.40 -11.04 12.41
CA ILE A 97 -8.02 -10.35 11.26
C ILE A 97 -7.01 -9.40 10.60
N ASN A 98 -6.22 -8.68 11.39
CA ASN A 98 -5.19 -7.78 10.85
C ASN A 98 -4.09 -8.55 10.11
N ASN A 99 -3.65 -9.68 10.66
CA ASN A 99 -2.66 -10.55 10.02
C ASN A 99 -3.19 -11.15 8.72
N GLU A 100 -4.43 -11.65 8.70
CA GLU A 100 -5.08 -12.16 7.49
C GLU A 100 -5.16 -11.07 6.41
N LYS A 101 -5.62 -9.86 6.78
CA LYS A 101 -5.66 -8.70 5.87
C LYS A 101 -4.27 -8.35 5.33
N ASN A 102 -3.25 -8.34 6.19
CA ASN A 102 -1.88 -8.04 5.78
C ASN A 102 -1.32 -9.12 4.85
N ALA A 103 -1.57 -10.41 5.13
CA ALA A 103 -1.14 -11.51 4.28
C ALA A 103 -1.80 -11.45 2.89
N SER A 104 -3.11 -11.20 2.82
CA SER A 104 -3.81 -10.99 1.54
C SER A 104 -3.26 -9.77 0.79
N ARG A 105 -2.92 -8.69 1.48
CA ARG A 105 -2.31 -7.50 0.88
C ARG A 105 -0.91 -7.79 0.33
N GLU A 106 -0.09 -8.53 1.07
CA GLU A 106 1.25 -8.92 0.63
C GLU A 106 1.19 -9.80 -0.61
N GLN A 107 0.31 -10.81 -0.61
CA GLN A 107 0.08 -11.66 -1.78
C GLN A 107 -0.38 -10.86 -3.02
N PHE A 108 -1.25 -9.86 -2.80
CA PHE A 108 -1.68 -8.95 -3.87
C PHE A 108 -0.51 -8.12 -4.43
N TYR A 109 0.35 -7.58 -3.56
CA TYR A 109 1.54 -6.83 -3.98
C TYR A 109 2.54 -7.70 -4.72
N GLU A 110 2.78 -8.92 -4.25
CA GLU A 110 3.69 -9.87 -4.88
C GLU A 110 3.21 -10.25 -6.29
N THR A 111 1.91 -10.54 -6.44
CA THR A 111 1.32 -10.84 -7.75
C THR A 111 1.51 -9.69 -8.74
N ASN A 112 1.36 -8.45 -8.27
CA ASN A 112 1.55 -7.26 -9.10
C ASN A 112 3.03 -6.99 -9.38
N TYR A 113 3.92 -7.31 -8.44
CA TYR A 113 5.36 -7.16 -8.58
C TYR A 113 5.87 -8.07 -9.69
N GLU A 114 5.51 -9.35 -9.67
CA GLU A 114 5.92 -10.30 -10.71
C GLU A 114 5.41 -9.91 -12.11
N LYS A 115 4.17 -9.45 -12.22
CA LYS A 115 3.66 -8.90 -13.49
C LYS A 115 4.47 -7.70 -13.97
N LYS A 116 4.79 -6.75 -13.09
CA LYS A 116 5.60 -5.58 -13.47
C LYS A 116 7.03 -5.95 -13.83
N LYS A 117 7.61 -6.93 -13.14
CA LYS A 117 8.92 -7.48 -13.45
C LYS A 117 8.95 -8.10 -14.85
N GLN A 118 7.92 -8.88 -15.21
CA GLN A 118 7.78 -9.40 -16.57
C GLN A 118 7.73 -8.28 -17.63
N LEU A 119 6.99 -7.19 -17.36
CA LEU A 119 6.97 -6.03 -18.27
C LEU A 119 8.35 -5.36 -18.41
N VAL A 120 9.14 -5.31 -17.33
CA VAL A 120 10.51 -4.79 -17.35
C VAL A 120 11.40 -5.69 -18.19
N ASP A 121 11.34 -6.99 -17.96
CA ASP A 121 12.14 -7.97 -18.70
C ASP A 121 11.80 -7.92 -20.19
N GLU A 122 10.51 -7.88 -20.54
CA GLU A 122 10.07 -7.73 -21.93
C GLU A 122 10.57 -6.42 -22.55
N ALA A 123 10.45 -5.28 -21.84
CA ALA A 123 10.99 -4.01 -22.33
C ALA A 123 12.51 -4.08 -22.58
N ASN A 124 13.27 -4.82 -21.76
CA ASN A 124 14.70 -5.00 -22.00
C ASN A 124 14.97 -5.85 -23.24
N THR A 125 14.21 -6.92 -23.49
CA THR A 125 14.39 -7.75 -24.71
C THR A 125 14.14 -6.98 -26.01
N LEU A 126 13.29 -5.94 -25.96
CA LEU A 126 13.03 -5.07 -27.12
C LEU A 126 14.24 -4.23 -27.52
N LEU A 127 15.22 -4.03 -26.62
CA LEU A 127 16.45 -3.30 -26.93
C LEU A 127 17.36 -4.05 -27.90
N ASP A 128 17.26 -5.38 -27.93
CA ASP A 128 18.07 -6.24 -28.81
C ASP A 128 17.40 -6.48 -30.17
N THR A 129 16.21 -5.93 -30.40
CA THR A 129 15.43 -6.13 -31.62
C THR A 129 15.89 -5.21 -32.75
N ASN A 130 16.07 -5.77 -33.96
CA ASN A 130 16.43 -4.99 -35.16
C ASN A 130 15.28 -4.13 -35.71
N ASN A 131 14.03 -4.51 -35.47
CA ASN A 131 12.86 -3.73 -35.91
C ASN A 131 12.44 -2.69 -34.85
N LEU A 132 13.00 -1.48 -34.98
CA LEU A 132 12.72 -0.37 -34.06
C LEU A 132 11.25 0.07 -34.07
N ASN A 133 10.53 -0.05 -35.19
CA ASN A 133 9.12 0.33 -35.25
C ASN A 133 8.25 -0.60 -34.39
N ASP A 134 8.51 -1.91 -34.47
CA ASP A 134 7.82 -2.90 -33.64
C ASP A 134 8.21 -2.73 -32.16
N ALA A 135 9.49 -2.47 -31.86
CA ALA A 135 9.95 -2.20 -30.50
C ALA A 135 9.24 -0.97 -29.89
N VAL A 136 9.10 0.12 -30.65
CA VAL A 136 8.37 1.32 -30.21
C VAL A 136 6.88 1.03 -30.01
N ARG A 137 6.25 0.27 -30.92
CA ARG A 137 4.84 -0.12 -30.77
C ARG A 137 4.64 -0.93 -29.50
N ARG A 138 5.46 -1.97 -29.30
CA ARG A 138 5.36 -2.85 -28.13
C ARG A 138 5.68 -2.10 -26.83
N ALA A 139 6.69 -1.23 -26.81
CA ALA A 139 6.99 -0.41 -25.64
C ALA A 139 5.80 0.48 -25.20
N LYS A 140 5.02 1.01 -26.14
CA LYS A 140 3.78 1.77 -25.84
C LYS A 140 2.69 0.87 -25.25
N GLU A 141 2.53 -0.34 -25.78
CA GLU A 141 1.61 -1.34 -25.23
C GLU A 141 2.01 -1.73 -23.81
N LEU A 142 3.29 -2.00 -23.56
CA LEU A 142 3.82 -2.27 -22.22
C LEU A 142 3.53 -1.13 -21.24
N GLN A 143 3.68 0.13 -21.67
CA GLN A 143 3.32 1.29 -20.82
C GLN A 143 1.81 1.34 -20.50
N ALA A 144 0.95 0.89 -21.42
CA ALA A 144 -0.48 0.79 -21.17
C ALA A 144 -0.81 -0.39 -20.24
N GLU A 145 -0.15 -1.53 -20.40
CA GLU A 145 -0.28 -2.72 -19.54
C GLU A 145 0.18 -2.41 -18.11
N TRP A 146 1.31 -1.72 -17.95
CA TRP A 146 1.85 -1.30 -16.66
C TRP A 146 0.83 -0.56 -15.79
N LYS A 147 0.06 0.35 -16.40
CA LYS A 147 -0.98 1.12 -15.72
C LYS A 147 -2.15 0.26 -15.24
N LYS A 148 -2.36 -0.93 -15.82
CA LYS A 148 -3.45 -1.86 -15.46
C LYS A 148 -3.08 -2.84 -14.36
N VAL A 149 -1.78 -3.09 -14.09
CA VAL A 149 -1.33 -4.12 -13.12
C VAL A 149 -1.73 -3.76 -11.69
N GLY A 150 -1.73 -2.48 -11.33
CA GLY A 150 -2.01 -2.01 -9.96
C GLY A 150 -0.73 -1.74 -9.15
N PRO A 151 -0.88 -1.43 -7.83
CA PRO A 151 0.24 -1.06 -6.98
C PRO A 151 1.05 -2.28 -6.53
N VAL A 152 2.31 -2.04 -6.19
CA VAL A 152 3.20 -3.00 -5.55
C VAL A 152 3.60 -2.49 -4.17
N ASN A 153 4.38 -3.25 -3.42
CA ASN A 153 4.91 -2.81 -2.13
C ASN A 153 5.65 -1.46 -2.31
N PRO A 154 5.30 -0.41 -1.53
CA PRO A 154 5.94 0.90 -1.65
C PRO A 154 7.46 0.88 -1.57
N ALA A 155 8.05 -0.07 -0.84
CA ALA A 155 9.50 -0.20 -0.70
C ALA A 155 10.23 -0.49 -2.02
N VAL A 156 9.56 -1.10 -3.00
CA VAL A 156 10.15 -1.49 -4.30
C VAL A 156 9.48 -0.81 -5.50
N SER A 157 8.38 -0.08 -5.29
CA SER A 157 7.59 0.52 -6.36
C SER A 157 8.42 1.43 -7.27
N ASP A 158 9.18 2.34 -6.67
CA ASP A 158 9.99 3.32 -7.43
C ASP A 158 11.12 2.63 -8.20
N GLN A 159 11.78 1.64 -7.57
CA GLN A 159 12.86 0.90 -8.21
C GLN A 159 12.39 0.14 -9.47
N VAL A 160 11.25 -0.54 -9.39
CA VAL A 160 10.70 -1.30 -10.53
C VAL A 160 10.22 -0.34 -11.62
N TRP A 161 9.58 0.77 -11.24
CA TRP A 161 9.18 1.81 -12.19
C TRP A 161 10.37 2.41 -12.93
N GLU A 162 11.44 2.79 -12.23
CA GLU A 162 12.62 3.39 -12.85
C GLU A 162 13.30 2.43 -13.83
N ARG A 163 13.38 1.14 -13.49
CA ARG A 163 13.89 0.11 -14.42
C ARG A 163 13.04 0.01 -15.68
N PHE A 164 11.73 -0.08 -15.52
CA PHE A 164 10.80 -0.19 -16.64
C PHE A 164 10.87 1.03 -17.57
N ILE A 165 10.77 2.23 -16.99
CA ILE A 165 10.69 3.45 -17.78
C ILE A 165 12.02 3.79 -18.45
N LYS A 166 13.15 3.45 -17.82
CA LYS A 166 14.48 3.59 -18.43
C LYS A 166 14.63 2.71 -19.68
N ALA A 167 14.17 1.46 -19.64
CA ALA A 167 14.17 0.58 -20.81
C ALA A 167 13.31 1.17 -21.94
N CYS A 168 12.09 1.61 -21.64
CA CYS A 168 11.21 2.25 -22.62
C CYS A 168 11.83 3.52 -23.22
N ASP A 169 12.42 4.39 -22.39
CA ASP A 169 13.09 5.60 -22.88
C ASP A 169 14.26 5.22 -23.81
N ARG A 170 15.06 4.20 -23.47
CA ARG A 170 16.14 3.74 -24.34
C ARG A 170 15.65 3.27 -25.70
N ILE A 171 14.51 2.57 -25.77
CA ILE A 171 13.85 2.18 -27.04
C ILE A 171 13.47 3.42 -27.85
N PHE A 172 12.76 4.37 -27.23
CA PHE A 172 12.27 5.57 -27.93
C PHE A 172 13.40 6.47 -28.42
N GLU A 173 14.42 6.68 -27.58
CA GLU A 173 15.57 7.51 -27.93
C GLU A 173 16.43 6.85 -29.03
N THR A 174 16.58 5.53 -29.00
CA THR A 174 17.26 4.79 -30.08
C THR A 174 16.49 4.90 -31.39
N SER A 175 15.16 4.73 -31.37
CA SER A 175 14.34 4.90 -32.57
C SER A 175 14.37 6.33 -33.13
N SER A 176 14.34 7.34 -32.25
CA SER A 176 14.42 8.75 -32.64
C SER A 176 15.77 9.06 -33.30
N LEU A 177 16.86 8.58 -32.70
CA LEU A 177 18.22 8.73 -33.22
C LEU A 177 18.37 8.10 -34.60
N GLU A 178 17.99 6.83 -34.76
CA GLU A 178 18.16 6.13 -36.05
C GLU A 178 17.25 6.74 -37.14
N HIS A 179 16.06 7.20 -36.79
CA HIS A 179 15.22 7.96 -37.71
C HIS A 179 15.91 9.25 -38.19
N PHE A 180 16.50 10.01 -37.26
CA PHE A 180 17.22 11.24 -37.58
C PHE A 180 18.44 10.98 -38.48
N ILE A 181 19.25 9.98 -38.16
CA ILE A 181 20.44 9.60 -38.96
C ILE A 181 20.02 9.17 -40.36
N ARG A 182 19.01 8.30 -40.49
CA ARG A 182 18.51 7.86 -41.79
C ARG A 182 18.02 9.03 -42.64
N LYS A 183 17.26 9.96 -42.04
CA LYS A 183 16.76 11.16 -42.74
C LYS A 183 17.91 12.06 -43.21
N ARG A 184 18.95 12.24 -42.40
CA ARG A 184 20.15 13.00 -42.78
C ARG A 184 20.92 12.35 -43.94
N GLN A 185 21.12 11.03 -43.89
CA GLN A 185 21.79 10.30 -44.98
C GLN A 185 21.01 10.38 -46.30
N GLN A 186 19.67 10.27 -46.24
CA GLN A 186 18.80 10.45 -47.40
C GLN A 186 18.89 11.87 -47.98
N ALA A 187 18.89 12.89 -47.13
CA ALA A 187 18.99 14.29 -47.56
C ALA A 187 20.34 14.61 -48.22
N ASN A 188 21.43 14.01 -47.71
CA ASN A 188 22.78 14.24 -48.23
C ASN A 188 23.20 13.28 -49.35
N ASN A 189 22.36 12.28 -49.67
CA ASN A 189 22.67 11.18 -50.58
C ASN A 189 24.03 10.50 -50.27
N GLU A 190 24.30 10.31 -48.97
CA GLU A 190 25.60 9.86 -48.46
C GLU A 190 25.43 8.65 -47.54
N ARG A 191 26.26 7.61 -47.77
CA ARG A 191 26.39 6.49 -46.84
C ARG A 191 27.62 6.71 -45.98
N LEU A 192 27.40 6.86 -44.67
CA LEU A 192 28.48 7.04 -43.70
C LEU A 192 29.25 5.72 -43.51
N SER A 193 30.56 5.83 -43.32
CA SER A 193 31.38 4.74 -42.78
C SER A 193 30.90 4.37 -41.36
N GLU A 194 31.35 3.24 -40.82
CA GLU A 194 30.98 2.85 -39.46
C GLU A 194 31.44 3.91 -38.43
N GLN A 195 32.70 4.35 -38.54
CA GLN A 195 33.28 5.37 -37.66
C GLN A 195 32.56 6.72 -37.78
N ASP A 196 32.29 7.20 -38.99
CA ASP A 196 31.57 8.45 -39.22
C ASP A 196 30.11 8.35 -38.76
N GLY A 197 29.51 7.16 -38.90
CA GLY A 197 28.19 6.84 -38.39
C GLY A 197 28.10 6.91 -36.86
N LEU A 198 29.14 6.48 -36.14
CA LEU A 198 29.23 6.61 -34.68
C LEU A 198 29.38 8.08 -34.28
N HIS A 199 30.26 8.84 -34.94
CA HIS A 199 30.40 10.28 -34.70
C HIS A 199 29.10 11.06 -34.96
N ALA A 200 28.40 10.77 -36.06
CA ALA A 200 27.14 11.41 -36.40
C ALA A 200 26.06 11.16 -35.33
N ARG A 201 25.98 9.93 -34.80
CA ARG A 201 25.06 9.57 -33.71
C ARG A 201 25.38 10.28 -32.40
N ILE A 202 26.66 10.33 -32.03
CA ILE A 202 27.11 11.05 -30.82
C ILE A 202 26.75 12.54 -30.92
N ASN A 203 27.01 13.17 -32.07
CA ASN A 203 26.70 14.59 -32.27
C ASN A 203 25.19 14.85 -32.26
N ALA A 204 24.39 14.01 -32.91
CA ALA A 204 22.93 14.11 -32.87
C ALA A 204 22.38 14.02 -31.43
N LEU A 205 22.89 13.09 -30.62
CA LEU A 205 22.49 12.97 -29.22
C LEU A 205 22.90 14.19 -28.39
N LYS A 206 24.06 14.79 -28.64
CA LYS A 206 24.47 16.05 -27.98
C LYS A 206 23.52 17.19 -28.32
N ASP A 207 23.08 17.30 -29.58
CA ASP A 207 22.12 18.31 -30.00
C ASP A 207 20.75 18.09 -29.36
N PHE A 208 20.29 16.83 -29.27
CA PHE A 208 19.05 16.50 -28.57
C PHE A 208 19.13 16.84 -27.07
N ILE A 209 20.24 16.50 -26.40
CA ILE A 209 20.46 16.87 -25.00
C ILE A 209 20.45 18.39 -24.82
N LYS A 210 21.05 19.15 -25.75
CA LYS A 210 21.03 20.62 -25.69
C LYS A 210 19.60 21.16 -25.75
N SER A 211 18.78 20.63 -26.66
CA SER A 211 17.36 20.99 -26.76
C SER A 211 16.59 20.62 -25.48
N ASP A 212 16.75 19.38 -25.00
CA ASP A 212 16.09 18.89 -23.79
C ASP A 212 16.47 19.70 -22.55
N LYS A 213 17.73 20.16 -22.44
CA LYS A 213 18.20 21.03 -21.35
C LYS A 213 17.57 22.42 -21.40
N SER A 214 17.43 23.00 -22.59
CA SER A 214 16.75 24.30 -22.75
C SER A 214 15.30 24.22 -22.30
N GLU A 215 14.59 23.15 -22.67
CA GLU A 215 13.20 22.93 -22.24
C GLU A 215 13.11 22.67 -20.74
N LEU A 216 14.04 21.90 -20.19
CA LEU A 216 14.13 21.66 -18.76
C LEU A 216 14.29 22.96 -17.98
N GLU A 217 15.18 23.85 -18.42
CA GLU A 217 15.41 25.15 -17.80
C GLU A 217 14.14 26.01 -17.80
N VAL A 218 13.41 26.06 -18.92
CA VAL A 218 12.13 26.77 -19.01
C VAL A 218 11.10 26.21 -18.02
N LEU A 219 11.02 24.89 -17.89
CA LEU A 219 10.10 24.25 -16.93
C LEU A 219 10.48 24.54 -15.48
N GLU A 220 11.77 24.53 -15.15
CA GLU A 220 12.28 24.86 -13.81
C GLU A 220 11.99 26.33 -13.47
N GLN A 221 12.28 27.27 -14.37
CA GLN A 221 11.95 28.69 -14.19
C GLN A 221 10.44 28.93 -14.02
N ASN A 222 9.60 28.20 -14.77
CA ASN A 222 8.15 28.30 -14.63
C ASN A 222 7.66 27.75 -13.28
N LEU A 223 8.29 26.69 -12.77
CA LEU A 223 8.00 26.14 -11.45
C LEU A 223 8.39 27.12 -10.33
N ASP A 224 9.55 27.78 -10.46
CA ASP A 224 10.04 28.75 -9.47
C ASP A 224 9.17 30.00 -9.37
N LYS A 225 8.57 30.42 -10.50
CA LYS A 225 7.63 31.54 -10.54
C LYS A 225 6.24 31.20 -9.97
N LEU A 226 5.94 29.93 -9.72
CA LEU A 226 4.62 29.48 -9.29
C LEU A 226 4.46 29.64 -7.77
N SER A 227 3.44 30.41 -7.35
CA SER A 227 3.15 30.60 -5.93
C SER A 227 2.78 29.29 -5.23
N ASP A 228 3.15 29.19 -3.95
CA ASP A 228 2.87 28.03 -3.11
C ASP A 228 1.46 28.13 -2.51
N SER A 229 0.46 27.97 -3.36
CA SER A 229 -0.96 27.96 -3.00
C SER A 229 -1.62 26.64 -3.42
N PRO A 230 -2.60 26.13 -2.65
CA PRO A 230 -3.29 24.88 -2.99
C PRO A 230 -3.94 24.87 -4.39
N SER A 231 -4.33 26.05 -4.90
CA SER A 231 -4.86 26.22 -6.26
C SER A 231 -3.87 25.79 -7.36
N ASN A 232 -2.57 25.81 -7.07
CA ASN A 232 -1.50 25.53 -8.02
C ASN A 232 -0.97 24.10 -7.92
N ASP A 233 -1.38 23.30 -6.94
CA ASP A 233 -0.81 21.98 -6.64
C ASP A 233 -0.86 21.04 -7.84
N THR A 234 -2.00 20.98 -8.53
CA THR A 234 -2.15 20.14 -9.73
C THR A 234 -1.17 20.52 -10.83
N PHE A 235 -0.99 21.83 -11.06
CA PHE A 235 -0.08 22.34 -12.08
C PHE A 235 1.39 22.12 -11.66
N ARG A 236 1.72 22.38 -10.39
CA ARG A 236 3.02 22.11 -9.77
C ARG A 236 3.44 20.65 -9.95
N ASN A 237 2.55 19.72 -9.60
CA ASN A 237 2.76 18.28 -9.75
C ASN A 237 2.98 17.88 -11.21
N MET A 238 2.23 18.48 -12.14
CA MET A 238 2.39 18.24 -13.57
C MET A 238 3.75 18.74 -14.09
N LEU A 239 4.18 19.95 -13.70
CA LEU A 239 5.50 20.49 -14.04
C LEU A 239 6.63 19.63 -13.47
N GLN A 240 6.57 19.28 -12.19
CA GLN A 240 7.55 18.39 -11.57
C GLN A 240 7.62 17.02 -12.28
N GLY A 241 6.49 16.47 -12.71
CA GLY A 241 6.45 15.26 -13.51
C GLY A 241 7.17 15.39 -14.86
N LYS A 242 6.96 16.52 -15.56
CA LYS A 242 7.67 16.82 -16.81
C LYS A 242 9.17 17.00 -16.59
N ILE A 243 9.57 17.75 -15.55
CA ILE A 243 10.97 17.95 -15.17
C ILE A 243 11.67 16.61 -14.92
N ARG A 244 11.05 15.72 -14.12
CA ARG A 244 11.59 14.36 -13.88
C ARG A 244 11.76 13.58 -15.19
N ASN A 245 10.80 13.67 -16.10
CA ASN A 245 10.87 13.01 -17.41
C ASN A 245 12.04 13.55 -18.25
N PHE A 246 12.20 14.86 -18.39
CA PHE A 246 13.32 15.45 -19.11
C PHE A 246 14.67 15.08 -18.51
N LYS A 247 14.81 15.16 -17.18
CA LYS A 247 16.05 14.73 -16.48
C LYS A 247 16.40 13.28 -16.80
N ARG A 248 15.43 12.38 -16.76
CA ARG A 248 15.63 10.97 -17.09
C ARG A 248 16.01 10.76 -18.56
N LYS A 249 15.31 11.40 -19.50
CA LYS A 249 15.64 11.33 -20.93
C LYS A 249 17.04 11.84 -21.26
N ILE A 250 17.46 12.93 -20.62
CA ILE A 250 18.81 13.47 -20.75
C ILE A 250 19.82 12.44 -20.26
N ASN A 251 19.61 11.85 -19.08
CA ASN A 251 20.48 10.80 -18.55
C ASN A 251 20.54 9.59 -19.48
N THR A 252 19.40 9.12 -20.00
CA THR A 252 19.35 8.03 -20.98
C THR A 252 20.22 8.37 -22.19
N LYS A 253 20.06 9.55 -22.81
CA LYS A 253 20.89 9.98 -23.96
C LYS A 253 22.37 10.04 -23.63
N GLN A 254 22.74 10.50 -22.43
CA GLN A 254 24.13 10.52 -21.96
C GLN A 254 24.71 9.11 -21.90
N GLU A 255 23.98 8.14 -21.34
CA GLU A 255 24.39 6.73 -21.33
C GLU A 255 24.53 6.17 -22.76
N MET A 256 23.65 6.58 -23.69
CA MET A 256 23.80 6.18 -25.10
C MET A 256 25.08 6.74 -25.73
N ILE A 257 25.46 7.99 -25.40
CA ILE A 257 26.69 8.62 -25.88
C ILE A 257 27.91 7.84 -25.37
N GLU A 258 27.96 7.51 -24.08
CA GLU A 258 29.10 6.77 -23.53
C GLU A 258 29.23 5.39 -24.20
N GLY A 259 28.14 4.64 -24.37
CA GLY A 259 28.17 3.36 -25.09
C GLY A 259 28.59 3.49 -26.56
N LEU A 260 28.31 4.61 -27.23
CA LEU A 260 28.80 4.86 -28.60
C LEU A 260 30.28 5.24 -28.62
N LYS A 261 30.78 5.98 -27.61
CA LYS A 261 32.21 6.30 -27.48
C LYS A 261 33.05 5.06 -27.21
N GLU A 262 32.56 4.13 -26.39
CA GLU A 262 33.22 2.85 -26.14
C GLU A 262 33.38 2.05 -27.43
N LYS A 263 32.31 1.96 -28.24
CA LYS A 263 32.36 1.33 -29.57
C LYS A 263 33.35 2.01 -30.51
N LEU A 264 33.37 3.34 -30.50
CA LEU A 264 34.30 4.13 -31.31
C LEU A 264 35.77 3.89 -30.91
N GLY A 265 36.06 3.85 -29.61
CA GLY A 265 37.40 3.54 -29.11
C GLY A 265 37.85 2.12 -29.45
N ALA A 266 36.95 1.14 -29.37
CA ALA A 266 37.24 -0.23 -29.80
C ALA A 266 37.53 -0.33 -31.30
N TYR A 267 36.85 0.46 -32.13
CA TYR A 267 37.11 0.54 -33.57
C TYR A 267 38.50 1.13 -33.86
N SER A 268 38.89 2.21 -33.19
CA SER A 268 40.21 2.84 -33.37
C SER A 268 41.39 1.99 -32.89
N ASN A 269 41.17 1.02 -32.02
CA ASN A 269 42.22 0.10 -31.55
C ASN A 269 42.37 -1.15 -32.43
N ASN A 270 41.38 -1.45 -33.28
CA ASN A 270 41.36 -2.64 -34.15
C ASN A 270 41.62 -2.31 -35.63
N ALA A 271 41.73 -1.02 -35.99
CA ALA A 271 42.04 -0.52 -37.33
C ALA A 271 43.51 -0.11 -37.44
#